data_AF-A0A178V9T2-F1
#
_entry.id   AF-A0A178V9T2-F1
#
_cell.length_a   1.000
_cell.length_b   1.000
_cell.length_c   1.000
_cell.angle_alpha   90.00
_cell.angle_beta   90.00
_cell.angle_gamma   90.00
#
_symmetry.space_group_name_H-M   'P 1'
#
loop_
_entity.id
_entity.type
_entity.pdbx_description
1 polymer ?
#
loop_
_entity_poly.entity_id
_entity_poly.type
_entity_poly.pdbx_seq_one_letter_code
_entity_poly.pdbx_strand_id
1 'polypeptide(L)'
;MADSVPGHVAGGGLQGFSVDAECIKQRVDEVLQWVDSLEHKLKEVEEFYSSIGVSNSGSIGKDTEKGRHVVGIRKIQQEAARREAVAAKRMQDLMRQFGTIFRQITQHKCAWPFMHPVNVEGLGLHDYFEVIDKPMDFSTIKNQMEAKDGTGYKHVMQIYADMRLVFENAMNYNEETSDVYSMAKKLLEKFEEKWAHFLPKVQEEEKIREEEEKQAAKEALLAKEASHIKTTRELGNEICHANDELEKLMRKVVERCRKITIEEKRNIGLALLKLSPDDLQKVLGIVAQANPSFQPRAEEVSIEMDILDEPTLWRLKFFVKDALDNAMKKKKEEETKTRELSGAQKKEVSKKRNATTKLAERKTKRSRI
;
A
#
# COMPACT_ATOMS: atom_id res chain seq x y z
N MET A 1 -64.23 6.77 -66.82
CA MET A 1 -62.88 7.36 -67.01
C MET A 1 -62.03 6.72 -65.92
N ALA A 2 -61.20 5.71 -66.23
CA ALA A 2 -59.92 5.79 -66.95
C ALA A 2 -58.88 6.60 -66.12
N ASP A 3 -57.65 6.15 -65.84
CA ASP A 3 -56.98 4.92 -66.30
C ASP A 3 -55.73 4.54 -65.44
N SER A 4 -55.33 3.26 -65.50
CA SER A 4 -53.96 2.70 -65.45
C SER A 4 -52.93 2.94 -64.30
N VAL A 5 -51.96 1.99 -64.22
CA VAL A 5 -51.03 1.70 -63.10
C VAL A 5 -49.71 1.15 -63.69
N PRO A 6 -48.48 1.65 -63.35
CA PRO A 6 -47.66 0.95 -62.33
C PRO A 6 -46.51 1.70 -61.60
N GLY A 7 -46.21 1.26 -60.37
CA GLY A 7 -44.91 0.68 -59.98
C GLY A 7 -43.67 1.53 -59.63
N HIS A 8 -43.23 1.45 -58.36
CA HIS A 8 -41.81 1.22 -58.02
C HIS A 8 -41.63 0.59 -56.62
N VAL A 9 -40.61 -0.28 -56.49
CA VAL A 9 -40.18 -0.92 -55.23
C VAL A 9 -38.69 -0.67 -55.06
N ALA A 10 -38.26 -0.16 -53.90
CA ALA A 10 -36.95 -0.46 -53.26
C ALA A 10 -36.72 0.37 -51.99
N GLY A 11 -35.92 -0.15 -51.04
CA GLY A 11 -35.05 0.70 -50.21
C GLY A 11 -35.28 0.78 -48.71
N GLY A 12 -36.18 0.00 -48.11
CA GLY A 12 -36.43 0.03 -46.66
C GLY A 12 -35.74 -1.09 -45.89
N GLY A 13 -34.67 -0.77 -45.14
CA GLY A 13 -34.12 -1.65 -44.09
C GLY A 13 -32.67 -2.10 -44.28
N LEU A 14 -31.74 -1.40 -43.60
CA LEU A 14 -30.38 -1.86 -43.24
C LEU A 14 -29.70 -0.87 -42.28
N GLN A 15 -30.04 0.42 -42.36
CA GLN A 15 -29.33 1.51 -41.66
C GLN A 15 -29.57 1.58 -40.13
N GLY A 16 -30.69 1.05 -39.63
CA GLY A 16 -31.03 1.08 -38.18
C GLY A 16 -30.24 0.08 -37.31
N PHE A 17 -29.79 -1.05 -37.88
CA PHE A 17 -29.07 -2.07 -37.11
C PHE A 17 -27.64 -1.66 -36.73
N SER A 18 -27.00 -0.80 -37.53
CA SER A 18 -25.62 -0.37 -37.29
C SER A 18 -25.49 0.53 -36.06
N VAL A 19 -26.38 1.51 -35.92
CA VAL A 19 -26.32 2.54 -34.87
C VAL A 19 -26.58 1.93 -33.48
N ASP A 20 -27.53 1.00 -33.37
CA ASP A 20 -27.83 0.32 -32.11
C ASP A 20 -26.71 -0.62 -31.66
N ALA A 21 -26.04 -1.31 -32.60
CA ALA A 21 -24.91 -2.18 -32.27
C ALA A 21 -23.71 -1.37 -31.76
N GLU A 22 -23.47 -0.20 -32.35
CA GLU A 22 -22.40 0.72 -31.93
C GLU A 22 -22.70 1.36 -30.57
N CYS A 23 -23.96 1.69 -30.30
CA CYS A 23 -24.44 2.14 -28.97
C CYS A 23 -24.28 1.07 -27.88
N ILE A 24 -24.62 -0.20 -28.18
CA ILE A 24 -24.39 -1.32 -27.24
C ILE A 24 -22.89 -1.50 -26.99
N LYS A 25 -22.06 -1.47 -28.04
CA LYS A 25 -20.61 -1.60 -27.92
C LYS A 25 -20.04 -0.49 -27.03
N GLN A 26 -20.40 0.78 -27.25
CA GLN A 26 -19.96 1.89 -26.41
C GLN A 26 -20.33 1.67 -24.94
N ARG A 27 -21.54 1.19 -24.63
CA ARG A 27 -21.92 0.91 -23.24
C ARG A 27 -21.13 -0.25 -22.63
N VAL A 28 -20.75 -1.27 -23.42
CA VAL A 28 -19.83 -2.33 -22.96
C VAL A 28 -18.44 -1.76 -22.68
N ASP A 29 -17.91 -0.90 -23.56
CA ASP A 29 -16.62 -0.24 -23.37
C ASP A 29 -16.62 0.64 -22.09
N GLU A 30 -17.72 1.34 -21.80
CA GLU A 30 -17.92 2.10 -20.55
C GLU A 30 -17.94 1.20 -19.30
N VAL A 31 -18.62 0.04 -19.36
CA VAL A 31 -18.64 -0.93 -18.25
C VAL A 31 -17.25 -1.55 -18.01
N LEU A 32 -16.48 -1.81 -19.07
CA LEU A 32 -15.10 -2.31 -18.95
C LEU A 32 -14.19 -1.30 -18.24
N GLN A 33 -14.20 -0.03 -18.65
CA GLN A 33 -13.43 1.03 -17.99
C GLN A 33 -13.80 1.20 -16.51
N TRP A 34 -15.07 0.98 -16.16
CA TRP A 34 -15.51 1.01 -14.76
C TRP A 34 -15.01 -0.20 -13.98
N VAL A 35 -15.02 -1.41 -14.56
CA VAL A 35 -14.41 -2.61 -13.95
C VAL A 35 -12.91 -2.43 -13.72
N ASP A 36 -12.17 -1.89 -14.70
CA ASP A 36 -10.73 -1.57 -14.55
C ASP A 36 -10.49 -0.62 -13.35
N SER A 37 -11.37 0.38 -13.16
CA SER A 37 -11.32 1.28 -12.00
C SER A 37 -11.63 0.58 -10.67
N LEU A 38 -12.55 -0.39 -10.67
CA LEU A 38 -12.86 -1.19 -9.49
C LEU A 38 -11.70 -2.12 -9.10
N GLU A 39 -11.02 -2.72 -10.07
CA GLU A 39 -9.82 -3.53 -9.82
C GLU A 39 -8.69 -2.70 -9.18
N HIS A 40 -8.46 -1.47 -9.64
CA HIS A 40 -7.47 -0.57 -9.02
C HIS A 40 -7.82 -0.26 -7.55
N LYS A 41 -9.06 0.16 -7.29
CA LYS A 41 -9.53 0.44 -5.92
C LYS A 41 -9.48 -0.80 -5.02
N LEU A 42 -9.74 -1.99 -5.56
CA LEU A 42 -9.64 -3.25 -4.81
C LEU A 42 -8.19 -3.57 -4.45
N LYS A 43 -7.25 -3.33 -5.36
CA LYS A 43 -5.81 -3.51 -5.13
C LYS A 43 -5.28 -2.60 -4.01
N GLU A 44 -5.73 -1.35 -3.93
CA GLU A 44 -5.39 -0.45 -2.82
C GLU A 44 -5.83 -1.02 -1.45
N VAL A 45 -7.01 -1.64 -1.40
CA VAL A 45 -7.52 -2.30 -0.19
C VAL A 45 -6.72 -3.57 0.15
N GLU A 46 -6.35 -4.37 -0.86
CA GLU A 46 -5.52 -5.56 -0.69
C GLU A 46 -4.10 -5.22 -0.20
N GLU A 47 -3.48 -4.15 -0.75
CA GLU A 47 -2.19 -3.63 -0.30
C GLU A 47 -2.24 -3.14 1.15
N PHE A 48 -3.33 -2.46 1.56
CA PHE A 48 -3.54 -2.05 2.95
C PHE A 48 -3.56 -3.25 3.91
N TYR A 49 -4.37 -4.28 3.65
CA TYR A 49 -4.43 -5.45 4.53
C TYR A 49 -3.14 -6.29 4.49
N SER A 50 -2.46 -6.37 3.33
CA SER A 50 -1.14 -7.01 3.20
C SER A 50 -0.07 -6.29 4.04
N SER A 51 -0.14 -4.96 4.16
CA SER A 51 0.78 -4.17 4.98
C SER A 51 0.59 -4.36 6.50
N ILE A 52 -0.61 -4.77 6.93
CA ILE A 52 -0.97 -5.02 8.33
C ILE A 52 -0.79 -6.49 8.70
N GLY A 53 -0.90 -7.40 7.72
CA GLY A 53 -1.15 -8.83 7.93
C GLY A 53 0.04 -9.77 7.76
N VAL A 54 1.06 -9.70 8.62
CA VAL A 54 1.97 -10.86 8.88
C VAL A 54 2.09 -11.20 10.38
N SER A 55 1.63 -10.34 11.30
CA SER A 55 1.97 -10.45 12.73
C SER A 55 0.80 -10.51 13.73
N ASN A 56 -0.48 -10.60 13.31
CA ASN A 56 -1.60 -10.80 14.25
C ASN A 56 -2.82 -11.54 13.67
N SER A 57 -2.72 -12.85 13.52
CA SER A 57 -3.89 -13.73 13.35
C SER A 57 -4.54 -14.01 14.72
N GLY A 58 -5.25 -13.02 15.27
CA GLY A 58 -5.73 -13.01 16.66
C GLY A 58 -7.21 -12.62 16.84
N SER A 59 -8.11 -13.52 16.41
CA SER A 59 -9.52 -13.65 16.87
C SER A 59 -10.28 -12.37 17.30
N ILE A 60 -10.86 -11.66 16.34
CA ILE A 60 -12.04 -10.80 16.53
C ILE A 60 -12.94 -11.04 15.29
N GLY A 61 -14.24 -11.30 15.37
CA GLY A 61 -15.17 -11.30 16.50
C GLY A 61 -16.55 -10.94 15.94
N LYS A 62 -17.48 -11.92 15.85
CA LYS A 62 -18.88 -11.62 15.49
C LYS A 62 -19.52 -10.76 16.60
N ASP A 63 -20.56 -10.04 16.21
CA ASP A 63 -21.36 -9.08 16.99
C ASP A 63 -20.69 -7.74 17.32
N THR A 64 -21.08 -6.69 16.58
CA THR A 64 -21.90 -5.58 17.14
C THR A 64 -22.32 -4.59 16.04
N GLU A 65 -23.27 -4.98 15.20
CA GLU A 65 -23.93 -4.08 14.26
C GLU A 65 -24.97 -3.19 14.98
N LYS A 66 -24.52 -2.39 15.97
CA LYS A 66 -25.34 -1.37 16.64
C LYS A 66 -24.54 -0.10 16.95
N GLY A 67 -24.73 0.90 16.09
CA GLY A 67 -24.70 2.31 16.49
C GLY A 67 -23.39 2.84 17.09
N ARG A 68 -22.30 2.86 16.32
CA ARG A 68 -21.26 3.88 16.52
C ARG A 68 -21.44 4.97 15.47
N HIS A 69 -21.83 6.15 15.95
CA HIS A 69 -21.76 7.40 15.18
C HIS A 69 -20.42 7.44 14.44
N VAL A 70 -20.45 7.75 13.14
CA VAL A 70 -19.26 8.26 12.45
C VAL A 70 -18.90 9.57 13.16
N VAL A 71 -17.94 9.50 14.07
CA VAL A 71 -17.37 10.67 14.75
C VAL A 71 -16.69 11.47 13.65
N GLY A 72 -17.37 12.49 13.15
CA GLY A 72 -16.90 13.25 11.99
C GLY A 72 -15.47 13.74 12.20
N ILE A 73 -14.67 13.79 11.13
CA ILE A 73 -13.22 14.07 11.16
C ILE A 73 -12.86 15.27 12.05
N ARG A 74 -13.70 16.32 12.04
CA ARG A 74 -13.56 17.51 12.91
C ARG A 74 -13.53 17.18 14.41
N LYS A 75 -14.35 16.23 14.88
CA LYS A 75 -14.41 15.81 16.29
C LYS A 75 -13.23 14.91 16.68
N ILE A 76 -12.67 14.14 15.73
CA ILE A 76 -11.41 13.40 15.93
C ILE A 76 -10.24 14.39 16.06
N GLN A 77 -10.15 15.37 15.15
CA GLN A 77 -9.13 16.42 15.20
C GLN A 77 -9.23 17.27 16.47
N GLN A 78 -10.44 17.65 16.89
CA GLN A 78 -10.67 18.42 18.12
C GLN A 78 -10.25 17.63 19.37
N GLU A 79 -10.51 16.32 19.41
CA GLU A 79 -10.10 15.45 20.52
C GLU A 79 -8.58 15.24 20.55
N ALA A 80 -7.93 15.09 19.39
CA ALA A 80 -6.47 15.04 19.29
C ALA A 80 -5.81 16.34 19.81
N ALA A 81 -6.28 17.50 19.34
CA ALA A 81 -5.81 18.80 19.80
C ALA A 81 -6.07 19.03 21.31
N ARG A 82 -7.17 18.49 21.85
CA ARG A 82 -7.45 18.51 23.29
C ARG A 82 -6.42 17.71 24.08
N ARG A 83 -6.03 16.53 23.61
CA ARG A 83 -4.99 15.70 24.26
C ARG A 83 -3.63 16.37 24.22
N GLU A 84 -3.24 16.90 23.06
CA GLU A 84 -2.00 17.66 22.87
C GLU A 84 -1.93 18.88 23.81
N ALA A 85 -3.03 19.65 23.93
CA ALA A 85 -3.10 20.78 24.86
C ALA A 85 -2.98 20.37 26.34
N VAL A 86 -3.49 19.20 26.73
CA VAL A 86 -3.32 18.66 28.09
C VAL A 86 -1.87 18.24 28.32
N ALA A 87 -1.25 17.50 27.39
CA ALA A 87 0.16 17.11 27.47
C ALA A 87 1.10 18.33 27.53
N ALA A 88 0.87 19.34 26.69
CA ALA A 88 1.61 20.59 26.71
C ALA A 88 1.48 21.30 28.07
N LYS A 89 0.29 21.31 28.68
CA LYS A 89 0.08 21.87 30.02
C LYS A 89 0.85 21.10 31.11
N ARG A 90 0.83 19.77 31.09
CA ARG A 90 1.60 18.95 32.05
C ARG A 90 3.11 19.19 31.90
N MET A 91 3.62 19.30 30.68
CA MET A 91 5.01 19.65 30.41
C MET A 91 5.36 21.06 30.91
N GLN A 92 4.50 22.06 30.70
CA GLN A 92 4.68 23.41 31.28
C GLN A 92 4.69 23.40 32.82
N ASP A 93 3.86 22.55 33.45
CA ASP A 93 3.86 22.36 34.91
C ASP A 93 5.17 21.74 35.41
N LEU A 94 5.79 20.83 34.65
CA LEU A 94 7.14 20.30 34.94
C LEU A 94 8.23 21.37 34.73
N MET A 95 8.21 22.11 33.62
CA MET A 95 9.17 23.19 33.34
C MET A 95 9.15 24.28 34.42
N ARG A 96 7.96 24.67 34.91
CA ARG A 96 7.83 25.63 36.02
C ARG A 96 8.41 25.10 37.33
N GLN A 97 8.22 23.82 37.63
CA GLN A 97 8.81 23.18 38.80
C GLN A 97 10.35 23.13 38.68
N PHE A 98 10.88 22.75 37.51
CA PHE A 98 12.31 22.77 37.24
C PHE A 98 12.90 24.17 37.34
N GLY A 99 12.20 25.21 36.90
CA GLY A 99 12.60 26.62 37.09
C GLY A 99 12.82 27.03 38.55
N THR A 100 12.22 26.32 39.51
CA THR A 100 12.52 26.49 40.95
C THR A 100 13.79 25.78 41.37
N ILE A 101 14.09 24.60 40.82
CA ILE A 101 15.39 23.91 41.02
C ILE A 101 16.51 24.78 40.42
N PHE A 102 16.36 25.21 39.17
CA PHE A 102 17.29 26.10 38.47
C PHE A 102 17.61 27.36 39.28
N ARG A 103 16.58 28.04 39.80
CA ARG A 103 16.75 29.21 40.68
C ARG A 103 17.53 28.88 41.97
N GLN A 104 17.30 27.73 42.59
CA GLN A 104 18.01 27.31 43.81
C GLN A 104 19.48 26.95 43.56
N ILE A 105 19.85 26.58 42.33
CA ILE A 105 21.23 26.32 41.93
C ILE A 105 21.93 27.62 41.55
N THR A 106 21.32 28.46 40.71
CA THR A 106 21.89 29.75 40.27
C THR A 106 22.04 30.79 41.40
N GLN A 107 21.23 30.69 42.46
CA GLN A 107 21.38 31.53 43.68
C GLN A 107 22.40 30.98 44.70
N HIS A 108 23.06 29.85 44.42
CA HIS A 108 24.05 29.31 45.35
C HIS A 108 25.36 30.11 45.28
N LYS A 109 26.06 30.25 46.42
CA LYS A 109 27.33 31.02 46.52
C LYS A 109 28.44 30.56 45.57
N CYS A 110 28.38 29.32 45.08
CA CYS A 110 29.34 28.77 44.11
C CYS A 110 28.92 28.97 42.64
N ALA A 111 27.75 29.56 42.36
CA ALA A 111 27.20 29.65 41.00
C ALA A 111 27.88 30.68 40.10
N TRP A 112 28.58 31.67 40.68
CA TRP A 112 29.04 32.86 39.95
C TRP A 112 29.93 32.59 38.71
N PRO A 113 30.82 31.57 38.63
CA PRO A 113 31.62 31.33 37.43
C PRO A 113 30.79 30.82 36.24
N PHE A 114 29.63 30.23 36.53
CA PHE A 114 28.77 29.54 35.57
C PHE A 114 27.59 30.41 35.10
N MET A 115 27.54 31.67 35.52
CA MET A 115 26.42 32.57 35.24
C MET A 115 26.35 33.04 33.78
N HIS A 116 27.49 33.03 33.08
CA HIS A 116 27.67 33.54 31.72
C HIS A 116 28.66 32.66 30.95
N PRO A 117 28.70 32.72 29.60
CA PRO A 117 29.70 32.01 28.80
C PRO A 117 31.13 32.32 29.26
N VAL A 118 32.02 31.33 29.20
CA VAL A 118 33.43 31.50 29.58
C VAL A 118 34.08 32.56 28.68
N ASN A 119 34.60 33.62 29.28
CA ASN A 119 35.32 34.67 28.58
C ASN A 119 36.75 34.21 28.26
N VAL A 120 36.90 33.36 27.25
CA VAL A 120 38.18 32.74 26.88
C VAL A 120 39.26 33.77 26.53
N GLU A 121 38.90 34.87 25.86
CA GLU A 121 39.83 35.95 25.52
C GLU A 121 40.31 36.69 26.78
N GLY A 122 39.37 37.10 27.64
CA GLY A 122 39.67 37.83 28.88
C GLY A 122 40.40 37.00 29.95
N LEU A 123 40.37 35.66 29.82
CA LEU A 123 41.07 34.72 30.71
C LEU A 123 42.34 34.12 30.07
N GLY A 124 42.63 34.38 28.80
CA GLY A 124 43.80 33.83 28.08
C GLY A 124 43.71 32.33 27.78
N LEU A 125 42.50 31.78 27.66
CA LEU A 125 42.24 30.35 27.49
C LEU A 125 42.20 29.96 26.01
N HIS A 126 43.38 29.82 25.40
CA HIS A 126 43.52 29.58 23.95
C HIS A 126 43.04 28.20 23.48
N ASP A 127 43.03 27.21 24.38
CA ASP A 127 42.70 25.81 24.15
C ASP A 127 41.26 25.43 24.55
N TYR A 128 40.47 26.36 25.10
CA TYR A 128 39.16 26.05 25.67
C TYR A 128 38.20 25.37 24.67
N PHE A 129 38.15 25.82 23.42
CA PHE A 129 37.32 25.21 22.37
C PHE A 129 37.97 23.99 21.69
N GLU A 130 39.21 23.64 22.03
CA GLU A 130 39.85 22.37 21.65
C GLU A 130 39.51 21.27 22.66
N VAL A 131 39.27 21.65 23.93
CA VAL A 131 38.94 20.75 25.05
C VAL A 131 37.42 20.62 25.28
N ILE A 132 36.63 21.66 24.97
CA ILE A 132 35.19 21.73 25.25
C ILE A 132 34.37 21.88 23.95
N ASP A 133 33.80 20.77 23.49
CA ASP A 133 32.99 20.67 22.26
C ASP A 133 31.74 21.57 22.27
N LYS A 134 31.02 21.60 23.40
CA LYS A 134 29.75 22.33 23.56
C LYS A 134 29.78 23.19 24.84
N PRO A 135 30.27 24.43 24.76
CA PRO A 135 30.18 25.40 25.86
C PRO A 135 28.74 25.58 26.33
N MET A 136 28.54 25.75 27.64
CA MET A 136 27.23 25.96 28.25
C MET A 136 27.34 26.74 29.56
N ASP A 137 26.32 27.55 29.85
CA ASP A 137 26.23 28.40 31.04
C ASP A 137 24.78 28.67 31.45
N PHE A 138 24.57 29.18 32.66
CA PHE A 138 23.23 29.44 33.18
C PHE A 138 22.47 30.55 32.45
N SER A 139 23.12 31.56 31.87
CA SER A 139 22.40 32.57 31.08
C SER A 139 21.90 32.01 29.75
N THR A 140 22.70 31.16 29.08
CA THR A 140 22.25 30.42 27.88
C THR A 140 21.05 29.51 28.19
N ILE A 141 21.16 28.68 29.24
CA ILE A 141 20.05 27.80 29.68
C ILE A 141 18.80 28.63 30.01
N LYS A 142 18.95 29.71 30.78
CA LYS A 142 17.82 30.59 31.14
C LYS A 142 17.15 31.18 29.92
N ASN A 143 17.92 31.72 28.97
CA ASN A 143 17.37 32.31 27.74
C ASN A 143 16.59 31.26 26.93
N GLN A 144 17.08 30.01 26.85
CA GLN A 144 16.40 28.93 26.15
C GLN A 144 15.17 28.36 26.93
N MET A 145 15.13 28.51 28.26
CA MET A 145 13.92 28.27 29.06
C MET A 145 12.84 29.34 28.89
N GLU A 146 13.24 30.59 28.60
CA GLU A 146 12.35 31.77 28.49
C GLU A 146 11.97 32.13 27.04
N ALA A 147 12.50 31.40 26.04
CA ALA A 147 12.28 31.62 24.61
C ALA A 147 10.81 31.44 24.20
N LYS A 148 10.30 32.37 23.36
CA LYS A 148 8.88 32.46 22.96
C LYS A 148 8.62 32.18 21.48
N ASP A 149 9.67 32.03 20.69
CA ASP A 149 9.66 31.79 19.24
C ASP A 149 9.61 30.30 18.86
N GLY A 150 9.60 29.40 19.85
CA GLY A 150 9.62 27.95 19.65
C GLY A 150 11.02 27.33 19.56
N THR A 151 12.09 28.11 19.70
CA THR A 151 13.49 27.61 19.79
C THR A 151 13.86 27.08 21.18
N GLY A 152 13.02 27.36 22.18
CA GLY A 152 13.20 26.94 23.56
C GLY A 152 13.11 25.44 23.80
N TYR A 153 13.42 25.04 25.03
CA TYR A 153 13.35 23.63 25.44
C TYR A 153 11.94 23.06 25.32
N LYS A 154 11.83 21.86 24.73
CA LYS A 154 10.56 21.12 24.57
C LYS A 154 10.28 20.21 25.76
N HIS A 155 11.33 19.70 26.40
CA HIS A 155 11.24 18.75 27.51
C HIS A 155 12.26 19.07 28.61
N VAL A 156 11.89 18.84 29.87
CA VAL A 156 12.78 19.12 31.01
C VAL A 156 14.08 18.32 30.97
N MET A 157 14.07 17.12 30.37
CA MET A 157 15.29 16.32 30.14
C MET A 157 16.37 17.06 29.34
N GLN A 158 16.01 17.97 28.44
CA GLN A 158 16.96 18.78 27.69
C GLN A 158 17.65 19.80 28.61
N ILE A 159 16.89 20.42 29.52
CA ILE A 159 17.41 21.35 30.53
C ILE A 159 18.30 20.62 31.53
N TYR A 160 17.94 19.38 31.91
CA TYR A 160 18.78 18.52 32.75
C TYR A 160 20.14 18.22 32.11
N ALA A 161 20.15 17.85 30.83
CA ALA A 161 21.38 17.58 30.08
C ALA A 161 22.28 18.83 30.01
N ASP A 162 21.74 19.99 29.65
CA ASP A 162 22.53 21.22 29.59
C ASP A 162 22.99 21.71 30.98
N MET A 163 22.19 21.51 32.04
CA MET A 163 22.61 21.79 33.42
C MET A 163 23.79 20.92 33.88
N ARG A 164 23.81 19.63 33.49
CA ARG A 164 24.98 18.77 33.75
C ARG A 164 26.19 19.22 32.96
N LEU A 165 25.99 19.53 31.68
CA LEU A 165 27.05 19.96 30.76
C LEU A 165 27.82 21.19 31.27
N VAL A 166 27.16 22.15 31.94
CA VAL A 166 27.83 23.27 32.64
C VAL A 166 28.90 22.78 33.62
N PHE A 167 28.57 21.79 34.45
CA PHE A 167 29.47 21.27 35.49
C PHE A 167 30.49 20.28 34.92
N GLU A 168 30.07 19.42 34.00
CA GLU A 168 30.92 18.43 33.34
C GLU A 168 32.00 19.13 32.50
N ASN A 169 31.66 20.18 31.73
CA ASN A 169 32.64 21.01 31.03
C ASN A 169 33.64 21.66 31.99
N ALA A 170 33.15 22.22 33.10
CA ALA A 170 34.00 22.85 34.09
C ALA A 170 34.95 21.85 34.77
N MET A 171 34.48 20.64 35.06
CA MET A 171 35.30 19.57 35.64
C MET A 171 36.25 18.91 34.63
N ASN A 172 35.93 18.95 33.32
CA ASN A 172 36.80 18.47 32.26
C ASN A 172 37.94 19.45 31.93
N TYR A 173 37.66 20.77 31.95
CA TYR A 173 38.64 21.79 31.61
C TYR A 173 39.58 22.17 32.77
N ASN A 174 39.11 22.12 34.02
CA ASN A 174 39.87 22.60 35.18
C ASN A 174 40.44 21.44 36.00
N GLU A 175 41.68 21.59 36.47
CA GLU A 175 42.32 20.66 37.41
C GLU A 175 41.48 20.40 38.68
N GLU A 176 41.52 19.17 39.21
CA GLU A 176 40.70 18.77 40.38
C GLU A 176 40.97 19.60 41.64
N THR A 177 42.18 20.15 41.75
CA THR A 177 42.62 21.01 42.87
C THR A 177 42.13 22.45 42.76
N SER A 178 41.51 22.84 41.64
CA SER A 178 41.01 24.20 41.42
C SER A 178 39.73 24.49 42.18
N ASP A 179 39.54 25.77 42.55
CA ASP A 179 38.29 26.25 43.13
C ASP A 179 37.11 26.04 42.16
N VAL A 180 37.31 26.25 40.85
CA VAL A 180 36.26 26.11 39.84
C VAL A 180 35.77 24.66 39.71
N TYR A 181 36.68 23.68 39.68
CA TYR A 181 36.32 22.26 39.71
C TYR A 181 35.54 21.93 41.00
N SER A 182 36.06 22.36 42.16
CA SER A 182 35.42 22.13 43.46
C SER A 182 34.03 22.77 43.55
N MET A 183 33.83 23.94 42.95
CA MET A 183 32.56 24.64 42.85
C MET A 183 31.58 23.94 41.90
N ALA A 184 32.05 23.46 40.75
CA ALA A 184 31.26 22.70 39.78
C ALA A 184 30.76 21.39 40.40
N LYS A 185 31.66 20.57 40.96
CA LYS A 185 31.33 19.31 41.63
C LYS A 185 30.28 19.49 42.73
N LYS A 186 30.45 20.51 43.58
CA LYS A 186 29.51 20.84 44.66
C LYS A 186 28.13 21.27 44.16
N LEU A 187 28.06 21.96 43.02
CA LEU A 187 26.78 22.33 42.41
C LEU A 187 26.11 21.15 41.72
N LEU A 188 26.89 20.28 41.05
CA LEU A 188 26.42 19.05 40.44
C LEU A 188 25.80 18.12 41.49
N GLU A 189 26.49 17.86 42.60
CA GLU A 189 25.97 17.06 43.72
C GLU A 189 24.61 17.60 44.22
N LYS A 190 24.51 18.92 44.45
CA LYS A 190 23.28 19.59 44.89
C LYS A 190 22.18 19.62 43.82
N PHE A 191 22.56 19.63 42.55
CA PHE A 191 21.64 19.58 41.43
C PHE A 191 21.05 18.18 41.27
N GLU A 192 21.88 17.14 41.29
CA GLU A 192 21.46 15.74 41.22
C GLU A 192 20.61 15.33 42.42
N GLU A 193 20.92 15.81 43.64
CA GLU A 193 20.06 15.63 44.82
C GLU A 193 18.63 16.16 44.55
N LYS A 194 18.52 17.38 44.00
CA LYS A 194 17.22 18.00 43.68
C LYS A 194 16.54 17.34 42.50
N TRP A 195 17.32 16.89 41.52
CA TRP A 195 16.84 16.16 40.37
C TRP A 195 16.25 14.82 40.77
N ALA A 196 16.91 14.05 41.65
CA ALA A 196 16.41 12.76 42.14
C ALA A 196 15.02 12.86 42.80
N HIS A 197 14.74 13.96 43.50
CA HIS A 197 13.40 14.25 44.07
C HIS A 197 12.35 14.65 43.03
N PHE A 198 12.77 15.12 41.86
CA PHE A 198 11.90 15.60 40.78
C PHE A 198 11.69 14.55 39.68
N LEU A 199 12.69 13.70 39.44
CA LEU A 199 12.75 12.66 38.41
C LEU A 199 11.50 11.74 38.38
N PRO A 200 10.90 11.29 39.51
CA PRO A 200 9.68 10.49 39.47
C PRO A 200 8.51 11.18 38.76
N LYS A 201 8.42 12.52 38.82
CA LYS A 201 7.38 13.29 38.11
C LYS A 201 7.64 13.38 36.61
N VAL A 202 8.92 13.39 36.21
CA VAL A 202 9.32 13.39 34.80
C VAL A 202 9.05 12.01 34.18
N GLN A 203 9.44 10.95 34.87
CA GLN A 203 9.21 9.56 34.45
C GLN A 203 7.71 9.22 34.32
N GLU A 204 6.87 9.70 35.25
CA GLU A 204 5.42 9.50 35.15
C GLU A 204 4.83 10.23 33.93
N GLU A 205 5.25 11.46 33.63
CA GLU A 205 4.80 12.17 32.41
C GLU A 205 5.31 11.51 31.12
N GLU A 206 6.54 10.98 31.11
CA GLU A 206 7.06 10.21 29.97
C GLU A 206 6.24 8.95 29.72
N LYS A 207 5.92 8.20 30.78
CA LYS A 207 5.06 7.03 30.71
C LYS A 207 3.64 7.35 30.24
N ILE A 208 3.02 8.40 30.80
CA ILE A 208 1.70 8.88 30.35
C ILE A 208 1.74 9.22 28.85
N ARG A 209 2.79 9.93 28.40
CA ARG A 209 2.93 10.30 26.98
C ARG A 209 3.09 9.07 26.08
N GLU A 210 3.88 8.08 26.48
CA GLU A 210 4.00 6.82 25.74
C GLU A 210 2.66 6.05 25.65
N GLU A 211 1.88 6.02 26.74
CA GLU A 211 0.57 5.37 26.77
C GLU A 211 -0.45 6.13 25.89
N GLU A 212 -0.45 7.46 25.94
CA GLU A 212 -1.25 8.33 25.06
C GLU A 212 -0.88 8.17 23.58
N GLU A 213 0.42 8.05 23.25
CA GLU A 213 0.91 7.82 21.88
C GLU A 213 0.53 6.43 21.35
N LYS A 214 0.72 5.37 22.16
CA LYS A 214 0.29 3.99 21.82
C LYS A 214 -1.21 3.92 21.58
N GLN A 215 -2.01 4.61 22.41
CA GLN A 215 -3.45 4.69 22.24
C GLN A 215 -3.84 5.49 20.99
N ALA A 216 -3.19 6.62 20.71
CA ALA A 216 -3.42 7.41 19.50
C ALA A 216 -3.07 6.63 18.22
N ALA A 217 -1.97 5.87 18.21
CA ALA A 217 -1.58 5.01 17.10
C ALA A 217 -2.62 3.89 16.85
N LYS A 218 -3.15 3.28 17.92
CA LYS A 218 -4.22 2.28 17.84
C LYS A 218 -5.53 2.88 17.32
N GLU A 219 -5.92 4.07 17.78
CA GLU A 219 -7.09 4.79 17.27
C GLU A 219 -6.94 5.16 15.79
N ALA A 220 -5.74 5.58 15.37
CA ALA A 220 -5.44 5.88 13.97
C ALA A 220 -5.50 4.62 13.07
N LEU A 221 -5.03 3.46 13.56
CA LEU A 221 -5.15 2.19 12.84
C LEU A 221 -6.62 1.79 12.68
N LEU A 222 -7.41 1.79 13.76
CA LEU A 222 -8.84 1.49 13.72
C LEU A 222 -9.62 2.45 12.81
N ALA A 223 -9.24 3.73 12.77
CA ALA A 223 -9.83 4.70 11.84
C ALA A 223 -9.50 4.40 10.37
N LYS A 224 -8.27 3.96 10.07
CA LYS A 224 -7.90 3.49 8.73
C LYS A 224 -8.66 2.21 8.36
N GLU A 225 -8.74 1.22 9.24
CA GLU A 225 -9.51 -0.02 9.01
C GLU A 225 -10.99 0.29 8.73
N ALA A 226 -11.62 1.14 9.55
CA ALA A 226 -13.00 1.57 9.33
C ALA A 226 -13.22 2.27 7.97
N SER A 227 -12.23 3.04 7.50
CA SER A 227 -12.25 3.63 6.16
C SER A 227 -12.17 2.57 5.07
N HIS A 228 -11.27 1.59 5.18
CA HIS A 228 -11.14 0.53 4.18
C HIS A 228 -12.37 -0.39 4.16
N ILE A 229 -12.96 -0.72 5.32
CA ILE A 229 -14.24 -1.47 5.40
C ILE A 229 -15.37 -0.72 4.65
N LYS A 230 -15.43 0.61 4.79
CA LYS A 230 -16.38 1.44 4.04
C LYS A 230 -16.12 1.36 2.53
N THR A 231 -14.87 1.51 2.10
CA THR A 231 -14.47 1.35 0.69
C THR A 231 -14.82 -0.04 0.15
N THR A 232 -14.53 -1.13 0.87
CA THR A 232 -14.89 -2.51 0.47
C THR A 232 -16.40 -2.68 0.29
N ARG A 233 -17.22 -2.06 1.15
CA ARG A 233 -18.69 -2.09 1.00
C ARG A 233 -19.16 -1.28 -0.21
N GLU A 234 -18.54 -0.14 -0.48
CA GLU A 234 -18.84 0.69 -1.66
C GLU A 234 -18.45 -0.04 -2.95
N LEU A 235 -17.29 -0.68 -2.99
CA LEU A 235 -16.85 -1.57 -4.07
C LEU A 235 -17.82 -2.73 -4.31
N GLY A 236 -18.27 -3.40 -3.24
CA GLY A 236 -19.26 -4.48 -3.37
C GLY A 236 -20.56 -4.01 -4.03
N ASN A 237 -21.05 -2.81 -3.67
CA ASN A 237 -22.22 -2.21 -4.30
C ASN A 237 -21.97 -1.83 -5.77
N GLU A 238 -20.81 -1.24 -6.07
CA GLU A 238 -20.42 -0.89 -7.45
C GLU A 238 -20.32 -2.16 -8.34
N ILE A 239 -19.69 -3.24 -7.85
CA ILE A 239 -19.58 -4.52 -8.56
C ILE A 239 -20.96 -5.11 -8.87
N CYS A 240 -21.89 -5.12 -7.91
CA CYS A 240 -23.27 -5.57 -8.16
C CYS A 240 -23.95 -4.76 -9.27
N HIS A 241 -23.82 -3.43 -9.25
CA HIS A 241 -24.41 -2.58 -10.28
C HIS A 241 -23.74 -2.76 -11.67
N ALA A 242 -22.44 -3.05 -11.72
CA ALA A 242 -21.74 -3.40 -12.96
C ALA A 242 -22.26 -4.73 -13.55
N ASN A 243 -22.49 -5.73 -12.70
CA ASN A 243 -23.09 -7.00 -13.11
C ASN A 243 -24.53 -6.81 -13.63
N ASP A 244 -25.35 -6.01 -12.95
CA ASP A 244 -26.72 -5.69 -13.37
C ASP A 244 -26.77 -5.01 -14.75
N GLU A 245 -25.86 -4.07 -15.03
CA GLU A 245 -25.77 -3.43 -16.35
C GLU A 245 -25.27 -4.39 -17.44
N LEU A 246 -24.28 -5.24 -17.12
CA LEU A 246 -23.80 -6.26 -18.06
C LEU A 246 -24.91 -7.25 -18.41
N GLU A 247 -25.72 -7.68 -17.46
CA GLU A 247 -26.90 -8.50 -17.71
C GLU A 247 -27.95 -7.81 -18.58
N LYS A 248 -28.25 -6.52 -18.33
CA LYS A 248 -29.19 -5.74 -19.16
C LYS A 248 -28.69 -5.64 -20.61
N LEU A 249 -27.39 -5.44 -20.81
CA LEU A 249 -26.77 -5.43 -22.14
C LEU A 249 -26.82 -6.81 -22.79
N MET A 250 -26.49 -7.88 -22.06
CA MET A 250 -26.55 -9.25 -22.56
C MET A 250 -27.96 -9.63 -23.01
N ARG A 251 -29.00 -9.28 -22.23
CA ARG A 251 -30.41 -9.48 -22.64
C ARG A 251 -30.74 -8.74 -23.95
N LYS A 252 -30.39 -7.44 -24.06
CA LYS A 252 -30.60 -6.64 -25.28
C LYS A 252 -29.90 -7.20 -26.53
N VAL A 253 -28.72 -7.80 -26.36
CA VAL A 253 -27.99 -8.47 -27.45
C VAL A 253 -28.69 -9.77 -27.85
N VAL A 254 -29.10 -10.60 -26.89
CA VAL A 254 -29.74 -11.89 -27.17
C VAL A 254 -31.12 -11.71 -27.80
N GLU A 255 -31.92 -10.74 -27.36
CA GLU A 255 -33.20 -10.38 -27.99
C GLU A 255 -33.08 -10.02 -29.49
N ARG A 256 -31.91 -9.56 -29.91
CA ARG A 256 -31.60 -9.21 -31.31
C ARG A 256 -30.90 -10.34 -32.07
N CYS A 257 -30.51 -11.40 -31.39
CA CYS A 257 -29.92 -12.59 -32.01
C CYS A 257 -31.02 -13.51 -32.53
N ARG A 258 -30.77 -14.19 -33.66
CA ARG A 258 -31.64 -15.30 -34.07
C ARG A 258 -31.46 -16.49 -33.13
N LYS A 259 -32.46 -17.38 -33.08
CA LYS A 259 -32.32 -18.69 -32.44
C LYS A 259 -31.11 -19.45 -33.03
N ILE A 260 -30.40 -20.17 -32.16
CA ILE A 260 -29.33 -21.08 -32.58
C ILE A 260 -29.94 -22.29 -33.32
N THR A 261 -29.35 -22.72 -34.43
CA THR A 261 -29.88 -23.87 -35.19
C THR A 261 -29.43 -25.20 -34.58
N ILE A 262 -30.15 -26.28 -34.86
CA ILE A 262 -29.80 -27.65 -34.42
C ILE A 262 -28.36 -28.01 -34.87
N GLU A 263 -27.98 -27.65 -36.08
CA GLU A 263 -26.62 -27.89 -36.58
C GLU A 263 -25.56 -27.06 -35.83
N GLU A 264 -25.88 -25.84 -35.41
CA GLU A 264 -24.98 -25.05 -34.56
C GLU A 264 -24.85 -25.64 -33.15
N LYS A 265 -25.93 -26.14 -32.56
CA LYS A 265 -25.88 -26.90 -31.28
C LYS A 265 -24.99 -28.15 -31.40
N ARG A 266 -25.17 -28.93 -32.47
CA ARG A 266 -24.34 -30.11 -32.76
C ARG A 266 -22.87 -29.76 -32.91
N ASN A 267 -22.56 -28.65 -33.59
CA ASN A 267 -21.19 -28.18 -33.76
C ASN A 267 -20.57 -27.66 -32.46
N ILE A 268 -21.34 -27.06 -31.53
CA ILE A 268 -20.85 -26.76 -30.17
C ILE A 268 -20.46 -28.05 -29.45
N GLY A 269 -21.35 -29.05 -29.41
CA GLY A 269 -21.07 -30.33 -28.75
C GLY A 269 -19.79 -31.02 -29.28
N LEU A 270 -19.61 -31.05 -30.60
CA LEU A 270 -18.39 -31.58 -31.23
C LEU A 270 -17.14 -30.73 -30.99
N ALA A 271 -17.29 -29.44 -30.69
CA ALA A 271 -16.21 -28.54 -30.38
C ALA A 271 -15.77 -28.63 -28.91
N LEU A 272 -16.70 -28.96 -27.97
CA LEU A 272 -16.37 -29.23 -26.57
C LEU A 272 -15.35 -30.37 -26.41
N LEU A 273 -15.50 -31.44 -27.21
CA LEU A 273 -14.56 -32.58 -27.26
C LEU A 273 -13.13 -32.22 -27.66
N LYS A 274 -12.89 -30.98 -28.11
CA LYS A 274 -11.59 -30.49 -28.60
C LYS A 274 -10.96 -29.44 -27.68
N LEU A 275 -11.60 -29.10 -26.57
CA LEU A 275 -11.12 -28.11 -25.61
C LEU A 275 -10.04 -28.67 -24.67
N SER A 276 -9.32 -27.77 -24.02
CA SER A 276 -8.45 -28.10 -22.89
C SER A 276 -9.28 -28.45 -21.64
N PRO A 277 -8.73 -29.17 -20.66
CA PRO A 277 -9.42 -29.41 -19.39
C PRO A 277 -9.84 -28.11 -18.67
N ASP A 278 -9.00 -27.07 -18.72
CA ASP A 278 -9.26 -25.78 -18.09
C ASP A 278 -10.40 -25.00 -18.78
N ASP A 279 -10.48 -25.07 -20.10
CA ASP A 279 -11.54 -24.41 -20.86
C ASP A 279 -12.86 -25.20 -20.80
N LEU A 280 -12.78 -26.53 -20.66
CA LEU A 280 -13.94 -27.37 -20.37
C LEU A 280 -14.52 -27.08 -18.97
N GLN A 281 -13.67 -26.90 -17.94
CA GLN A 281 -14.11 -26.43 -16.62
C GLN A 281 -14.86 -25.09 -16.70
N LYS A 282 -14.38 -24.13 -17.50
CA LYS A 282 -15.07 -22.85 -17.73
C LYS A 282 -16.42 -23.02 -18.44
N VAL A 283 -16.50 -23.91 -19.44
CA VAL A 283 -17.78 -24.28 -20.10
C VAL A 283 -18.78 -24.86 -19.10
N LEU A 284 -18.32 -25.80 -18.26
CA LEU A 284 -19.17 -26.41 -17.23
C LEU A 284 -19.64 -25.37 -16.20
N GLY A 285 -18.80 -24.37 -15.89
CA GLY A 285 -19.18 -23.20 -15.11
C GLY A 285 -20.27 -22.34 -15.75
N ILE A 286 -20.22 -22.10 -17.07
CA ILE A 286 -21.27 -21.38 -17.82
C ILE A 286 -22.62 -22.13 -17.73
N VAL A 287 -22.61 -23.46 -17.87
CA VAL A 287 -23.82 -24.28 -17.75
C VAL A 287 -24.36 -24.29 -16.32
N ALA A 288 -23.48 -24.40 -15.32
CA ALA A 288 -23.86 -24.37 -13.90
C ALA A 288 -24.47 -23.02 -13.47
N GLN A 289 -24.04 -21.90 -14.08
CA GLN A 289 -24.64 -20.58 -13.84
C GLN A 289 -26.09 -20.50 -14.34
N ALA A 290 -26.40 -21.17 -15.45
CA ALA A 290 -27.76 -21.21 -16.01
C ALA A 290 -28.67 -22.25 -15.34
N ASN A 291 -28.08 -23.34 -14.81
CA ASN A 291 -28.80 -24.42 -14.15
C ASN A 291 -28.17 -24.76 -12.78
N PRO A 292 -28.69 -24.24 -11.66
CA PRO A 292 -28.18 -24.52 -10.31
C PRO A 292 -28.23 -25.99 -9.88
N SER A 293 -29.04 -26.83 -10.55
CA SER A 293 -29.13 -28.27 -10.28
C SER A 293 -28.07 -29.10 -11.02
N PHE A 294 -27.31 -28.48 -11.93
CA PHE A 294 -26.23 -29.12 -12.69
C PHE A 294 -25.00 -29.36 -11.80
N GLN A 295 -24.37 -30.53 -11.93
CA GLN A 295 -23.19 -30.91 -11.15
C GLN A 295 -21.91 -30.89 -12.01
N PRO A 296 -21.23 -29.74 -12.16
CA PRO A 296 -20.07 -29.59 -13.05
C PRO A 296 -18.79 -30.32 -12.59
N ARG A 297 -18.84 -31.05 -11.48
CA ARG A 297 -17.70 -31.78 -10.87
C ARG A 297 -17.91 -33.29 -10.79
N ALA A 298 -18.99 -33.84 -11.37
CA ALA A 298 -19.15 -35.28 -11.46
C ALA A 298 -18.15 -35.89 -12.46
N GLU A 299 -17.84 -37.18 -12.32
CA GLU A 299 -16.89 -37.89 -13.20
C GLU A 299 -17.42 -38.05 -14.64
N GLU A 300 -18.74 -38.12 -14.80
CA GLU A 300 -19.44 -38.06 -16.08
C GLU A 300 -20.52 -36.99 -16.01
N VAL A 301 -20.55 -36.09 -17.02
CA VAL A 301 -21.47 -34.95 -17.07
C VAL A 301 -22.07 -34.84 -18.47
N SER A 302 -23.36 -35.09 -18.60
CA SER A 302 -24.13 -34.85 -19.82
C SER A 302 -24.60 -33.39 -19.89
N ILE A 303 -24.55 -32.78 -21.08
CA ILE A 303 -25.05 -31.41 -21.31
C ILE A 303 -26.12 -31.46 -22.41
N GLU A 304 -27.38 -31.30 -22.02
CA GLU A 304 -28.53 -31.33 -22.94
C GLU A 304 -28.72 -29.99 -23.64
N MET A 305 -28.10 -29.84 -24.82
CA MET A 305 -28.13 -28.63 -25.67
C MET A 305 -29.54 -28.16 -26.06
N ASP A 306 -30.57 -28.99 -25.88
CA ASP A 306 -31.96 -28.65 -26.20
C ASP A 306 -32.77 -28.08 -25.02
N ILE A 307 -32.27 -28.19 -23.79
CA ILE A 307 -32.89 -27.61 -22.59
C ILE A 307 -32.24 -26.27 -22.20
N LEU A 308 -31.02 -26.00 -22.66
CA LEU A 308 -30.33 -24.72 -22.41
C LEU A 308 -31.06 -23.53 -23.05
N ASP A 309 -31.05 -22.40 -22.33
CA ASP A 309 -31.61 -21.14 -22.80
C ASP A 309 -30.73 -20.48 -23.89
N GLU A 310 -31.36 -19.62 -24.71
CA GLU A 310 -30.68 -18.98 -25.85
C GLU A 310 -29.47 -18.10 -25.45
N PRO A 311 -29.50 -17.30 -24.37
CA PRO A 311 -28.31 -16.62 -23.84
C PRO A 311 -27.15 -17.58 -23.58
N THR A 312 -27.39 -18.68 -22.86
CA THR A 312 -26.37 -19.68 -22.53
C THR A 312 -25.81 -20.36 -23.79
N LEU A 313 -26.68 -20.73 -24.74
CA LEU A 313 -26.26 -21.35 -25.99
C LEU A 313 -25.38 -20.41 -26.85
N TRP A 314 -25.71 -19.13 -26.93
CA TRP A 314 -24.87 -18.13 -27.60
C TRP A 314 -23.55 -17.88 -26.86
N ARG A 315 -23.59 -17.79 -25.52
CA ARG A 315 -22.38 -17.63 -24.67
C ARG A 315 -21.42 -18.80 -24.84
N LEU A 316 -21.93 -20.04 -24.83
CA LEU A 316 -21.18 -21.25 -25.13
C LEU A 316 -20.59 -21.20 -26.55
N LYS A 317 -21.39 -20.86 -27.57
CA LYS A 317 -20.94 -20.77 -28.96
C LYS A 317 -19.72 -19.86 -29.14
N PHE A 318 -19.77 -18.65 -28.58
CA PHE A 318 -18.69 -17.69 -28.68
C PHE A 318 -17.48 -18.11 -27.84
N PHE A 319 -17.69 -18.57 -26.60
CA PHE A 319 -16.61 -19.04 -25.73
C PHE A 319 -15.84 -20.21 -26.35
N VAL A 320 -16.55 -21.24 -26.84
CA VAL A 320 -15.94 -22.43 -27.44
C VAL A 320 -15.20 -22.09 -28.73
N LYS A 321 -15.73 -21.15 -29.53
CA LYS A 321 -15.03 -20.65 -30.72
C LYS A 321 -13.72 -19.95 -30.33
N ASP A 322 -13.77 -18.99 -29.41
CA ASP A 322 -12.59 -18.21 -29.02
C ASP A 322 -11.52 -19.08 -28.32
N ALA A 323 -11.93 -20.02 -27.47
CA ALA A 323 -11.02 -21.00 -26.86
C ALA A 323 -10.29 -21.85 -27.91
N LEU A 324 -10.99 -22.31 -28.96
CA LEU A 324 -10.37 -23.04 -30.07
C LEU A 324 -9.47 -22.15 -30.95
N ASP A 325 -9.91 -20.93 -31.28
CA ASP A 325 -9.10 -19.98 -32.06
C ASP A 325 -7.80 -19.61 -31.30
N ASN A 326 -7.87 -19.44 -29.97
CA ASN A 326 -6.71 -19.17 -29.12
C ASN A 326 -5.82 -20.41 -28.92
N ALA A 327 -6.39 -21.62 -28.85
CA ALA A 327 -5.61 -22.85 -28.87
C ALA A 327 -4.85 -23.04 -30.21
N MET A 328 -5.45 -22.66 -31.34
CA MET A 328 -4.77 -22.66 -32.65
C MET A 328 -3.67 -21.59 -32.73
N LYS A 329 -3.87 -20.39 -32.16
CA LYS A 329 -2.82 -19.36 -32.06
C LYS A 329 -1.63 -19.87 -31.22
N LYS A 330 -1.89 -20.40 -30.01
CA LYS A 330 -0.84 -20.97 -29.14
C LYS A 330 -0.03 -22.06 -29.85
N LYS A 331 -0.69 -23.01 -30.53
CA LYS A 331 0.01 -24.04 -31.33
C LYS A 331 0.89 -23.44 -32.42
N LYS A 332 0.42 -22.42 -33.15
CA LYS A 332 1.24 -21.74 -34.17
C LYS A 332 2.44 -21.01 -33.57
N GLU A 333 2.30 -20.38 -32.41
CA GLU A 333 3.41 -19.72 -31.71
C GLU A 333 4.44 -20.72 -31.17
N GLU A 334 3.99 -21.85 -30.62
CA GLU A 334 4.86 -22.95 -30.18
C GLU A 334 5.58 -23.63 -31.35
N GLU A 335 4.89 -23.91 -32.46
CA GLU A 335 5.51 -24.45 -33.68
C GLU A 335 6.56 -23.50 -34.28
N THR A 336 6.30 -22.19 -34.22
CA THR A 336 7.24 -21.16 -34.69
C THR A 336 8.50 -21.12 -33.82
N LYS A 337 8.35 -21.03 -32.49
CA LYS A 337 9.47 -21.10 -31.53
C LYS A 337 10.27 -22.40 -31.65
N THR A 338 9.58 -23.53 -31.85
CA THR A 338 10.22 -24.85 -32.00
C THR A 338 10.99 -24.95 -33.33
N ARG A 339 10.48 -24.37 -34.42
CA ARG A 339 11.20 -24.26 -35.69
C ARG A 339 12.46 -23.41 -35.55
N GLU A 340 12.40 -22.27 -34.88
CA GLU A 340 13.56 -21.40 -34.64
C GLU A 340 14.66 -22.10 -33.84
N LEU A 341 14.29 -22.76 -32.74
CA LEU A 341 15.21 -23.57 -31.92
C LEU A 341 15.86 -24.71 -32.73
N SER A 342 15.09 -25.43 -33.55
CA SER A 342 15.63 -26.49 -34.42
C SER A 342 16.57 -25.93 -35.51
N GLY A 343 16.30 -24.71 -35.99
CA GLY A 343 17.13 -24.00 -36.98
C GLY A 343 18.47 -23.55 -36.39
N ALA A 344 18.48 -23.10 -35.14
CA ALA A 344 19.69 -22.77 -34.40
C ALA A 344 20.57 -24.03 -34.20
N GLN A 345 20.00 -25.13 -33.71
CA GLN A 345 20.73 -26.39 -33.51
C GLN A 345 21.33 -26.95 -34.81
N LYS A 346 20.60 -26.92 -35.94
CA LYS A 346 21.12 -27.37 -37.24
C LYS A 346 22.30 -26.52 -37.73
N LYS A 347 22.29 -25.20 -37.50
CA LYS A 347 23.43 -24.31 -37.80
C LYS A 347 24.65 -24.61 -36.92
N GLU A 348 24.44 -24.96 -35.65
CA GLU A 348 25.54 -25.28 -34.72
C GLU A 348 26.20 -26.63 -35.04
N VAL A 349 25.42 -27.68 -35.32
CA VAL A 349 25.94 -28.98 -35.76
C VAL A 349 26.74 -28.86 -37.06
N SER A 350 26.29 -28.00 -37.99
CA SER A 350 26.99 -27.74 -39.26
C SER A 350 28.34 -27.02 -39.03
N LYS A 351 28.41 -26.05 -38.10
CA LYS A 351 29.69 -25.43 -37.68
C LYS A 351 30.64 -26.44 -37.04
N LYS A 352 30.13 -27.31 -36.14
CA LYS A 352 30.95 -28.34 -35.48
C LYS A 352 31.52 -29.38 -36.47
N ARG A 353 30.75 -29.82 -37.47
CA ARG A 353 31.23 -30.71 -38.55
C ARG A 353 32.33 -30.05 -39.39
N ASN A 354 32.16 -28.78 -39.80
CA ASN A 354 33.18 -28.09 -40.59
C ASN A 354 34.49 -27.81 -39.80
N ALA A 355 34.41 -27.72 -38.47
CA ALA A 355 35.59 -27.57 -37.62
C ALA A 355 36.39 -28.88 -37.49
N THR A 356 35.73 -30.04 -37.38
CA THR A 356 36.42 -31.33 -37.30
C THR A 356 37.10 -31.72 -38.61
N THR A 357 36.51 -31.43 -39.78
CA THR A 357 37.18 -31.64 -41.08
C THR A 357 38.47 -30.83 -41.20
N LYS A 358 38.43 -29.53 -40.83
CA LYS A 358 39.62 -28.65 -40.84
C LYS A 358 40.71 -29.05 -39.84
N LEU A 359 40.37 -29.78 -38.78
CA LEU A 359 41.34 -30.30 -37.82
C LEU A 359 42.02 -31.59 -38.32
N ALA A 360 41.29 -32.41 -39.08
CA ALA A 360 41.85 -33.62 -39.72
C ALA A 360 42.90 -33.27 -40.78
N GLU A 361 42.62 -32.31 -41.66
CA GLU A 361 43.54 -31.83 -42.70
C GLU A 361 44.85 -31.24 -42.15
N ARG A 362 44.82 -30.67 -40.94
CA ARG A 362 46.02 -30.15 -40.26
C ARG A 362 46.92 -31.24 -39.70
N LYS A 363 46.42 -32.47 -39.45
CA LYS A 363 47.25 -33.59 -38.97
C LYS A 363 47.99 -34.30 -40.10
N THR A 364 47.41 -34.40 -41.30
CA THR A 364 48.09 -35.01 -42.47
C THR A 364 49.24 -34.16 -43.01
N LYS A 365 49.23 -32.83 -42.81
CA LYS A 365 50.28 -31.92 -43.29
C LYS A 365 51.51 -31.78 -42.37
N ARG A 366 51.52 -32.42 -41.19
CA ARG A 366 52.60 -32.27 -40.18
C ARG A 366 53.47 -33.53 -39.98
N SER A 367 53.36 -34.50 -40.89
CA SER A 367 54.13 -35.76 -40.89
C SER A 367 55.01 -35.91 -42.14
N ARG A 368 55.27 -34.82 -42.86
CA ARG A 368 56.22 -34.74 -43.99
C ARG A 368 57.01 -33.45 -43.92
N ILE A 369 58.10 -33.49 -43.14
CA ILE A 369 59.40 -32.83 -43.27
C ILE A 369 60.25 -33.44 -42.15
#